data_AF-A0A918INR3-F1
#
_entry.id   AF-A0A918INR3-F1
#
_cell.length_a   1.000
_cell.length_b   1.000
_cell.length_c   1.000
_cell.angle_alpha   90.00
_cell.angle_beta   90.00
_cell.angle_gamma   90.00
#
_symmetry.space_group_name_H-M   'P 1'
#
loop_
_entity.id
_entity.type
_entity.pdbx_description
1 polymer ?
#
loop_
_entity_poly.entity_id
_entity_poly.type
_entity_poly.pdbx_seq_one_letter_code
_entity_poly.pdbx_strand_id
1 'polypeptide(L)'
;MLAWTGDPGLQTADYQQIALLLAGAAQAVAGDVRRAAARLPEDHQARVLADLVLEEADRRLSVSREGTVRRVQNRARLVRALYERLNRLTEVKLPEPVSALANAGEPR
;
A
#
# COMPACT_ATOMS: atom_id res chain seq x y z
N MET A 1 -11.90 1.15 0.11
CA MET A 1 -12.47 1.42 -1.24
C MET A 1 -13.29 2.68 -1.09
N LEU A 2 -13.20 3.64 -2.01
CA LEU A 2 -14.11 4.80 -1.97
C LEU A 2 -15.54 4.25 -1.96
N ALA A 3 -16.35 4.66 -0.98
CA ALA A 3 -17.68 4.10 -0.72
C ALA A 3 -18.72 4.44 -1.79
N TRP A 4 -18.28 4.93 -2.96
CA TRP A 4 -19.14 5.25 -4.09
C TRP A 4 -19.62 3.95 -4.74
N THR A 5 -20.88 3.62 -4.48
CA THR A 5 -21.62 2.52 -5.11
C THR A 5 -22.07 2.85 -6.53
N GLY A 6 -21.96 4.11 -6.95
CA GLY A 6 -22.28 4.61 -8.30
C GLY A 6 -21.48 5.87 -8.64
N ASP A 7 -21.89 6.59 -9.68
CA ASP A 7 -21.33 7.90 -10.04
C ASP A 7 -21.82 8.97 -9.05
N PRO A 8 -20.93 9.60 -8.24
CA PRO A 8 -21.33 10.67 -7.32
C PRO A 8 -21.71 11.99 -8.00
N GLY A 9 -21.70 12.06 -9.33
CA GLY A 9 -22.11 13.25 -10.09
C GLY A 9 -21.09 14.38 -10.04
N LEU A 10 -19.81 14.07 -9.78
CA LEU A 10 -18.74 15.07 -9.78
C LEU A 10 -18.39 15.51 -11.20
N GLN A 11 -17.80 16.70 -11.32
CA GLN A 11 -17.30 17.16 -12.60
C GLN A 11 -16.12 16.29 -13.05
N THR A 12 -15.92 16.14 -14.37
CA THR A 12 -14.77 15.38 -14.91
C THR A 12 -13.43 15.90 -14.39
N ALA A 13 -13.32 17.21 -14.18
CA ALA A 13 -12.14 17.85 -13.59
C ALA A 13 -11.86 17.36 -12.17
N ASP A 14 -12.89 17.18 -11.34
CA ASP A 14 -12.76 16.67 -9.98
C ASP A 14 -12.28 15.21 -9.99
N TYR A 15 -12.84 14.38 -10.87
CA TYR A 15 -12.37 13.01 -11.03
C TYR A 15 -10.90 12.97 -11.43
N GLN A 16 -10.48 13.83 -12.36
CA GLN A 16 -9.10 13.93 -12.78
C GLN A 16 -8.18 14.37 -11.64
N GLN A 17 -8.59 15.38 -10.85
CA GLN A 17 -7.82 15.84 -9.69
C GLN A 17 -7.67 14.75 -8.64
N ILE A 18 -8.76 14.07 -8.26
CA ILE A 18 -8.72 12.95 -7.31
C ILE A 18 -7.83 11.83 -7.85
N ALA A 19 -7.93 11.53 -9.16
CA ALA A 19 -7.08 10.55 -9.82
C ALA A 19 -5.58 10.91 -9.72
N LEU A 20 -5.23 12.19 -9.85
CA LEU A 20 -3.84 12.67 -9.72
C LEU A 20 -3.36 12.57 -8.28
N LEU A 21 -4.18 12.97 -7.30
CA LEU A 21 -3.84 12.87 -5.88
C LEU A 21 -3.58 11.43 -5.46
N LEU A 22 -4.45 10.50 -5.88
CA LEU A 22 -4.27 9.07 -5.60
C LEU A 22 -3.04 8.48 -6.30
N ALA A 23 -2.67 8.98 -7.49
CA ALA A 23 -1.45 8.57 -8.17
C ALA A 23 -0.20 9.01 -7.40
N GLY A 24 -0.16 10.26 -6.93
CA GLY A 24 0.93 10.76 -6.09
C GLY A 24 1.08 9.98 -4.78
N ALA A 25 -0.04 9.69 -4.12
CA ALA A 25 -0.05 8.84 -2.92
C ALA A 25 0.48 7.44 -3.21
N ALA A 26 0.06 6.81 -4.31
CA ALA A 26 0.56 5.49 -4.70
C ALA A 26 2.07 5.49 -4.96
N GLN A 27 2.61 6.53 -5.61
CA GLN A 27 4.06 6.67 -5.83
C GLN A 27 4.83 6.82 -4.52
N ALA A 28 4.32 7.63 -3.58
CA ALA A 28 4.95 7.80 -2.26
C ALA A 28 5.03 6.46 -1.50
N VAL A 29 3.90 5.75 -1.39
CA VAL A 29 3.83 4.46 -0.68
C VAL A 29 4.64 3.38 -1.40
N ALA A 30 4.69 3.38 -2.74
CA ALA A 30 5.58 2.48 -3.48
C ALA A 30 7.05 2.72 -3.11
N GLY A 31 7.45 3.98 -2.91
CA GLY A 31 8.77 4.33 -2.38
C GLY A 31 9.03 3.76 -0.98
N ASP A 32 8.03 3.82 -0.09
CA ASP A 32 8.11 3.21 1.24
C ASP A 32 8.23 1.68 1.18
N VAL A 33 7.44 1.03 0.33
CA VAL A 33 7.50 -0.42 0.11
C VAL A 33 8.88 -0.85 -0.39
N ARG A 34 9.47 -0.13 -1.37
CA ARG A 34 10.84 -0.38 -1.82
C ARG A 34 11.85 -0.29 -0.69
N ARG A 35 11.78 0.79 0.11
CA ARG A 35 12.66 0.97 1.28
C ARG A 35 12.48 -0.11 2.32
N ALA A 36 11.26 -0.61 2.51
CA ALA A 36 10.97 -1.68 3.45
C ALA A 36 11.50 -3.04 2.97
N ALA A 37 11.24 -3.37 1.71
CA ALA A 37 11.69 -4.61 1.08
C ALA A 37 13.23 -4.70 0.97
N ALA A 38 13.91 -3.58 0.71
CA ALA A 38 15.37 -3.51 0.65
C ALA A 38 16.08 -3.86 1.98
N ARG A 39 15.34 -3.89 3.11
CA ARG A 39 15.88 -4.32 4.41
C ARG A 39 15.83 -5.83 4.62
N LEU A 40 15.20 -6.56 3.71
CA LEU A 40 15.08 -8.02 3.77
C LEU A 40 16.17 -8.69 2.92
N PRO A 41 16.58 -9.92 3.27
CA PRO A 41 17.43 -10.74 2.41
C PRO A 41 16.84 -10.89 1.00
N GLU A 42 17.70 -11.06 -0.01
CA GLU A 42 17.29 -11.13 -1.42
C GLU A 42 16.29 -12.26 -1.69
N ASP A 43 16.50 -13.42 -1.06
CA ASP A 43 15.64 -14.60 -1.23
C ASP A 43 14.40 -14.60 -0.33
N HIS A 44 14.18 -13.53 0.45
CA HIS A 44 13.04 -13.47 1.35
C HIS A 44 11.74 -13.37 0.54
N GLN A 45 10.81 -14.31 0.74
CA GLN A 45 9.55 -14.36 -0.01
C GLN A 45 8.77 -13.04 0.03
N ALA A 46 8.84 -12.31 1.16
CA ALA A 46 8.21 -11.01 1.28
C ALA A 46 8.87 -9.90 0.42
N ARG A 47 10.14 -10.03 0.02
CA ARG A 47 10.77 -9.13 -0.94
C ARG A 47 10.27 -9.41 -2.36
N VAL A 48 10.27 -10.67 -2.79
CA VAL A 48 9.75 -11.10 -4.11
C VAL A 48 8.31 -10.62 -4.34
N LEU A 49 7.44 -10.81 -3.35
CA LEU A 49 6.06 -10.34 -3.43
C LEU A 49 5.93 -8.81 -3.41
N ALA A 50 6.88 -8.09 -2.81
CA ALA A 50 6.90 -6.62 -2.86
C ALA A 50 7.27 -6.13 -4.27
N ASP A 51 8.26 -6.76 -4.92
CA ASP A 51 8.70 -6.40 -6.26
C ASP A 51 7.57 -6.59 -7.29
N LEU A 52 6.83 -7.70 -7.23
CA LEU A 52 5.66 -7.94 -8.08
C LEU A 52 4.59 -6.86 -7.93
N VAL A 53 4.30 -6.45 -6.68
CA VAL A 53 3.31 -5.40 -6.41
C VAL A 53 3.79 -4.04 -6.92
N LEU A 54 5.09 -3.77 -6.87
CA LEU A 54 5.70 -2.54 -7.37
C LEU A 54 5.67 -2.46 -8.91
N GLU A 55 5.94 -3.57 -9.60
CA GLU A 55 5.82 -3.65 -11.07
C GLU A 55 4.38 -3.42 -11.52
N GLU A 56 3.41 -4.05 -10.85
CA GLU A 56 2.00 -3.85 -11.17
C GLU A 56 1.53 -2.42 -10.85
N ALA A 57 2.07 -1.81 -9.78
CA ALA A 57 1.81 -0.40 -9.49
C ALA A 57 2.34 0.51 -10.59
N ASP A 58 3.56 0.29 -11.07
CA ASP A 58 4.19 1.08 -12.12
C ASP A 58 3.42 0.97 -13.45
N ARG A 59 3.05 -0.25 -13.84
CA ARG A 59 2.18 -0.51 -15.01
C ARG A 59 0.86 0.26 -14.92
N ARG A 60 0.19 0.21 -13.77
CA ARG A 60 -1.11 0.88 -13.56
C ARG A 60 -1.02 2.40 -13.54
N LEU A 61 0.10 2.94 -13.07
CA LEU A 61 0.33 4.38 -13.02
C LEU A 61 0.71 4.97 -14.38
N SER A 62 1.33 4.16 -15.25
CA SER A 62 1.78 4.56 -16.59
C SER A 62 0.64 4.80 -17.61
N VAL A 63 -0.56 4.25 -17.38
CA VAL A 63 -1.69 4.42 -18.32
C VAL A 63 -2.24 5.87 -18.30
N SER A 64 -2.59 6.43 -19.47
CA SER A 64 -3.04 7.84 -19.70
C SER A 64 -4.30 8.26 -18.94
N ARG A 65 -4.41 9.53 -18.51
CA ARG A 65 -5.16 10.12 -17.35
C ARG A 65 -6.66 10.45 -17.49
N GLU A 66 -7.45 9.78 -18.32
CA GLU A 66 -8.88 10.11 -18.46
C GLU A 66 -9.67 10.07 -17.13
N GLY A 67 -10.42 11.15 -16.84
CA GLY A 67 -11.18 11.35 -15.61
C GLY A 67 -12.47 10.54 -15.59
N THR A 68 -12.43 9.33 -15.03
CA THR A 68 -13.62 8.48 -14.82
C THR A 68 -13.68 7.96 -13.39
N VAL A 69 -14.90 7.72 -12.89
CA VAL A 69 -15.14 7.09 -11.57
C VAL A 69 -14.36 5.78 -11.43
N ARG A 70 -14.41 4.92 -12.46
CA ARG A 70 -13.70 3.63 -12.50
C ARG A 70 -12.21 3.80 -12.26
N ARG A 71 -11.61 4.86 -12.80
CA ARG A 71 -10.19 5.13 -12.63
C ARG A 71 -9.84 5.56 -11.21
N VAL A 72 -10.63 6.47 -10.65
CA VAL A 72 -10.46 6.92 -9.26
C VAL A 72 -10.57 5.73 -8.31
N GLN A 73 -11.54 4.85 -8.52
CA GLN A 73 -11.68 3.61 -7.74
C GLN A 73 -10.49 2.66 -7.92
N ASN A 74 -10.02 2.44 -9.15
CA ASN A 74 -8.85 1.59 -9.41
C ASN A 74 -7.58 2.12 -8.73
N ARG A 75 -7.36 3.44 -8.74
CA ARG A 75 -6.22 4.05 -8.03
C ARG A 75 -6.37 3.94 -6.51
N ALA A 76 -7.57 4.14 -5.97
CA ALA A 76 -7.83 3.95 -4.55
C ALA A 76 -7.57 2.49 -4.10
N ARG A 77 -7.93 1.51 -4.93
CA ARG A 77 -7.62 0.09 -4.69
C ARG A 77 -6.11 -0.17 -4.70
N LEU A 78 -5.38 0.44 -5.63
CA LEU A 78 -3.93 0.32 -5.69
C LEU A 78 -3.26 0.90 -4.43
N VAL A 79 -3.64 2.11 -4.01
CA VAL A 79 -3.12 2.74 -2.79
C VAL A 79 -3.34 1.84 -1.57
N ARG A 80 -4.55 1.27 -1.44
CA ARG A 80 -4.85 0.33 -0.34
C ARG A 80 -3.95 -0.90 -0.37
N ALA A 81 -3.79 -1.55 -1.52
CA ALA A 81 -2.95 -2.74 -1.65
C ALA A 81 -1.48 -2.45 -1.29
N LEU A 82 -0.98 -1.27 -1.65
CA LEU A 82 0.37 -0.82 -1.29
C LEU A 82 0.53 -0.61 0.22
N TYR A 83 -0.45 0.03 0.88
CA TYR A 83 -0.42 0.17 2.35
C TYR A 83 -0.51 -1.17 3.07
N GLU A 84 -1.39 -2.08 2.64
CA GLU A 84 -1.49 -3.44 3.20
C GLU A 84 -0.17 -4.20 3.02
N ARG A 85 0.53 -4.00 1.90
CA ARG A 85 1.85 -4.57 1.67
C ARG A 85 2.90 -3.98 2.60
N LEU A 86 2.95 -2.66 2.74
CA LEU A 86 3.87 -1.97 3.63
C LEU A 86 3.68 -2.41 5.09
N ASN A 87 2.42 -2.58 5.52
CA ASN A 87 2.10 -3.05 6.86
C ASN A 87 2.68 -4.45 7.11
N ARG A 88 2.43 -5.40 6.21
CA ARG A 88 2.99 -6.77 6.31
C ARG A 88 4.53 -6.78 6.32
N LEU A 89 5.17 -5.94 5.52
CA LEU A 89 6.64 -5.82 5.53
C LEU A 89 7.18 -5.23 6.84
N THR A 90 6.39 -4.39 7.50
CA THR A 90 6.75 -3.77 8.78
C THR A 90 6.54 -4.75 9.94
N GLU A 91 5.47 -5.56 9.89
CA GLU A 91 5.22 -6.65 10.84
C GLU A 91 6.34 -7.70 10.80
N VAL A 92 6.83 -8.10 9.62
CA VAL A 92 7.97 -9.02 9.48
C VAL A 92 9.25 -8.48 10.13
N LYS A 93 9.42 -7.15 10.20
CA LYS A 93 10.60 -6.50 10.78
C LYS A 93 10.51 -6.37 12.30
N LEU A 94 9.31 -6.28 12.87
CA LEU A 94 9.11 -6.17 14.31
C LEU A 94 9.15 -7.58 14.91
N PRO A 95 10.21 -7.99 15.64
CA PRO A 95 10.03 -9.10 16.56
C PRO A 95 8.89 -8.71 17.51
N GLU A 96 7.89 -9.59 17.67
CA GLU A 96 6.85 -9.39 18.67
C GLU A 96 7.52 -9.08 20.02
N PRO A 97 7.03 -8.10 20.81
CA PRO A 97 7.45 -7.98 22.20
C PRO A 97 6.98 -9.26 22.92
N VAL A 98 7.86 -10.26 22.99
CA VAL A 98 7.67 -11.45 23.81
C VAL A 98 7.34 -10.95 25.21
N SER A 99 6.22 -11.43 25.73
CA SER A 99 5.64 -11.20 27.07
C SER A 99 6.59 -11.51 28.24
N ALA A 100 7.75 -10.85 28.29
CA ALA A 100 8.82 -11.04 29.27
C ALA A 100 8.52 -10.39 30.63
N LEU A 101 7.24 -10.19 30.97
CA LEU A 101 6.81 -9.79 32.30
C LEU A 101 5.89 -10.82 32.98
N ALA A 102 5.65 -11.98 32.37
CA ALA A 102 4.83 -13.02 32.99
C ALA A 102 5.61 -14.04 33.86
N ASN A 103 6.93 -13.91 34.01
CA ASN A 103 7.74 -14.84 34.82
C ASN A 103 8.72 -14.12 35.74
N ALA A 104 8.19 -13.46 36.76
CA ALA A 104 8.82 -13.37 38.08
C ALA A 104 7.69 -13.69 39.06
N GLY A 105 7.39 -14.95 39.37
CA GLY A 105 8.35 -15.86 40.00
C GLY A 105 8.56 -15.39 41.44
N GLU A 106 7.52 -15.52 42.28
CA GLU A 106 7.64 -15.44 43.74
C GLU A 106 8.77 -16.36 44.23
N PRO A 107 9.52 -15.91 45.25
CA PRO A 107 9.86 -16.84 46.32
C PRO A 107 9.55 -16.26 47.71
N ARG A 108 8.77 -17.07 48.43
CA ARG A 108 8.55 -17.24 49.88
C ARG A 108 9.17 -16.27 50.87
#